data_AF-A0A4R0JCD5-F1
#
_entry.id   AF-A0A4R0JCD5-F1
#
_cell.length_a   1.000
_cell.length_b   1.000
_cell.length_c   1.000
_cell.angle_alpha   90.00
_cell.angle_beta   90.00
_cell.angle_gamma   90.00
#
_symmetry.space_group_name_H-M   'P 1'
#
loop_
_entity.id
_entity.type
_entity.pdbx_description
1 polymer ?
#
loop_
_entity_poly.entity_id
_entity_poly.type
_entity_poly.pdbx_seq_one_letter_code
_entity_poly.pdbx_strand_id
1 'polypeptide(L)'
;MSCGEHHDVDCGEILQRVYVFIDNELEDASSDEIRQHLEECAPCLDEYDLERCVKKLVHRSCGSDHAPDALRQKILLRLTQIQIETTTTTTTD
;
A
#
# COMPACT_ATOMS: atom_id res chain seq x y z
N MET A 1 -17.66 -9.84 15.61
CA MET A 1 -16.69 -9.05 16.38
C MET A 1 -17.28 -7.66 16.50
N SER A 2 -17.71 -7.24 17.69
CA SER A 2 -18.36 -5.94 17.89
C SER A 2 -17.29 -4.97 18.37
N CYS A 3 -16.89 -4.03 17.51
CA CYS A 3 -16.30 -2.78 17.95
C CYS A 3 -17.29 -2.11 18.93
N GLY A 4 -16.82 -1.65 20.08
CA GLY A 4 -17.68 -1.27 21.21
C GLY A 4 -18.49 0.02 20.98
N GLU A 5 -18.23 0.73 19.89
CA GLU A 5 -18.85 2.01 19.53
C GLU A 5 -19.15 2.05 18.02
N HIS A 6 -20.11 2.89 17.62
CA HIS A 6 -20.52 3.05 16.23
C HIS A 6 -19.61 4.08 15.55
N HIS A 7 -18.78 3.63 14.61
CA HIS A 7 -17.96 4.50 13.75
C HIS A 7 -18.76 4.90 12.49
N ASP A 8 -18.34 5.93 11.78
CA ASP A 8 -19.00 6.37 10.53
C ASP A 8 -19.00 5.28 9.45
N VAL A 9 -17.98 4.42 9.48
CA VAL A 9 -17.80 3.28 8.57
C VAL A 9 -17.89 1.97 9.34
N ASP A 10 -18.59 1.00 8.78
CA ASP A 10 -18.78 -0.31 9.41
C ASP A 10 -17.45 -1.08 9.52
N CYS A 11 -17.19 -1.64 10.71
CA CYS A 11 -16.02 -2.46 10.99
C CYS A 11 -15.95 -3.68 10.03
N GLY A 12 -17.09 -4.22 9.61
CA GLY A 12 -17.15 -5.32 8.63
C GLY A 12 -16.68 -4.91 7.23
N GLU A 13 -17.04 -3.71 6.78
CA GLU A 13 -16.60 -3.15 5.50
C GLU A 13 -15.08 -2.90 5.49
N ILE A 14 -14.54 -2.33 6.56
CA ILE A 14 -13.11 -2.07 6.72
C ILE A 14 -12.31 -3.38 6.63
N LEU A 15 -12.73 -4.41 7.36
CA LEU A 15 -12.05 -5.71 7.38
C LEU A 15 -12.13 -6.44 6.04
N GLN A 16 -13.17 -6.24 5.23
CA GLN A 16 -13.23 -6.80 3.87
C GLN A 16 -12.19 -6.18 2.93
N ARG A 17 -11.83 -4.92 3.16
CA ARG A 17 -10.91 -4.13 2.31
C ARG A 17 -9.48 -4.11 2.86
N VAL A 18 -9.25 -4.67 4.05
CA VAL A 18 -7.97 -4.61 4.77
C VAL A 18 -6.81 -5.21 3.98
N TYR A 19 -7.02 -6.29 3.23
CA TYR A 19 -5.96 -6.91 2.42
C TYR A 19 -5.54 -6.00 1.26
N VAL A 20 -6.51 -5.44 0.54
CA VAL A 20 -6.25 -4.51 -0.57
C VAL A 20 -5.54 -3.25 -0.06
N PHE A 21 -5.91 -2.79 1.14
CA PHE A 21 -5.22 -1.69 1.83
C PHE A 21 -3.76 -2.03 2.22
N ILE A 22 -3.51 -3.22 2.80
CA ILE A 22 -2.16 -3.68 3.16
C ILE A 22 -1.23 -3.72 1.92
N ASP A 23 -1.80 -4.00 0.76
CA ASP A 23 -1.11 -4.16 -0.51
C ASP A 23 -0.92 -2.82 -1.25
N ASN A 24 -1.52 -1.74 -0.74
CA ASN A 24 -1.61 -0.41 -1.36
C ASN A 24 -2.30 -0.45 -2.73
N GLU A 25 -3.36 -1.25 -2.86
CA GLU A 25 -4.13 -1.44 -4.09
C GLU A 25 -5.47 -0.68 -4.07
N LEU A 26 -5.66 0.22 -3.11
CA LEU A 26 -6.83 1.09 -3.03
C LEU A 26 -6.56 2.47 -3.63
N GLU A 27 -7.61 3.12 -4.11
CA GLU A 27 -7.58 4.55 -4.44
C GLU A 27 -7.29 5.38 -3.18
N ASP A 28 -6.65 6.55 -3.35
CA ASP A 28 -6.20 7.40 -2.24
C ASP A 28 -7.34 7.72 -1.26
N ALA A 29 -8.51 8.11 -1.78
CA ALA A 29 -9.69 8.44 -0.97
C ALA A 29 -10.19 7.26 -0.12
N SER A 30 -10.11 6.03 -0.64
CA SER A 30 -10.48 4.82 0.11
C SER A 30 -9.43 4.42 1.15
N SER A 31 -8.17 4.78 0.92
CA SER A 31 -7.07 4.52 1.86
C SER A 31 -7.15 5.42 3.10
N ASP A 32 -7.60 6.67 2.92
CA ASP A 32 -7.78 7.62 4.02
C ASP A 32 -8.89 7.20 4.99
N GLU A 33 -10.02 6.75 4.44
CA GLU A 33 -11.15 6.22 5.21
C GLU A 33 -10.75 5.05 6.11
N ILE A 34 -10.03 4.07 5.55
CA ILE A 34 -9.55 2.91 6.32
C ILE A 34 -8.55 3.35 7.39
N ARG A 35 -7.65 4.28 7.06
CA ARG A 35 -6.67 4.77 8.04
C ARG A 35 -7.35 5.45 9.22
N GLN A 36 -8.32 6.32 8.95
CA GLN A 36 -9.10 6.98 10.00
C GLN A 36 -9.80 5.96 10.90
N HIS A 37 -10.46 4.96 10.31
CA HIS A 37 -11.12 3.92 11.11
C HIS A 37 -10.14 3.15 12.00
N LEU A 38 -8.96 2.78 11.49
CA LEU A 38 -7.94 2.07 12.27
C LEU A 38 -7.35 2.93 13.40
N GLU A 39 -7.33 4.26 13.24
CA GLU A 39 -6.94 5.20 14.30
C GLU A 39 -7.99 5.29 15.43
N GLU A 40 -9.27 5.11 15.10
CA GLU A 40 -10.39 5.25 16.02
C GLU A 40 -10.85 3.90 16.64
N CYS A 41 -10.52 2.77 16.01
CA CYS A 41 -11.01 1.44 16.37
C CYS A 41 -9.87 0.45 16.68
N ALA A 42 -9.50 0.36 17.96
CA ALA A 42 -8.45 -0.55 18.43
C ALA A 42 -8.68 -2.04 18.05
N PRO A 43 -9.91 -2.61 18.13
CA PRO A 43 -10.15 -3.98 17.68
C PRO A 43 -9.84 -4.20 16.19
N CYS A 44 -10.15 -3.24 15.32
CA CYS A 44 -9.84 -3.35 13.90
C CYS A 44 -8.34 -3.15 13.63
N LEU A 45 -7.66 -2.32 14.43
CA LEU A 45 -6.20 -2.18 14.39
C LEU A 45 -5.49 -3.49 14.75
N ASP A 46 -5.95 -4.19 15.79
CA ASP A 46 -5.40 -5.48 16.20
C ASP A 46 -5.51 -6.53 15.08
N GLU A 47 -6.67 -6.60 14.41
CA GLU A 47 -6.86 -7.51 13.27
C GLU A 47 -5.97 -7.13 12.08
N TYR A 48 -5.86 -5.84 11.77
CA TYR A 48 -4.95 -5.36 10.72
C TYR A 48 -3.49 -5.73 11.01
N ASP A 49 -3.03 -5.59 12.26
CA ASP A 49 -1.69 -5.96 12.65
C ASP A 49 -1.47 -7.48 12.58
N LEU A 50 -2.48 -8.27 12.94
CA LEU A 50 -2.46 -9.73 12.77
C LEU A 50 -2.27 -10.09 11.29
N GLU A 51 -3.06 -9.52 10.39
CA GLU A 51 -2.96 -9.79 8.95
C GLU A 51 -1.59 -9.39 8.39
N ARG A 52 -1.04 -8.26 8.84
CA ARG A 52 0.35 -7.88 8.49
C ARG A 52 1.38 -8.88 8.98
N CYS A 53 1.20 -9.44 10.18
CA CYS A 53 2.08 -10.47 10.71
C CYS A 53 2.02 -11.75 9.89
N VAL A 54 0.81 -12.18 9.51
CA VAL A 54 0.58 -13.34 8.64
C VAL A 54 1.25 -13.11 7.27
N LYS A 55 1.04 -11.96 6.63
CA LYS A 55 1.67 -11.64 5.34
C LYS A 55 3.20 -11.67 5.41
N LYS A 56 3.79 -11.10 6.47
CA LYS A 56 5.24 -11.17 6.72
C LYS A 56 5.74 -12.61 6.89
N LEU A 57 4.99 -13.44 7.61
CA LEU A 57 5.30 -14.85 7.82
C LEU A 57 5.30 -15.64 6.52
N VAL A 58 4.27 -15.44 5.69
CA VAL A 58 4.14 -16.07 4.37
C VAL A 58 5.29 -15.62 3.46
N HIS A 59 5.55 -14.32 3.37
CA HIS A 59 6.66 -13.79 2.57
C HIS A 59 8.01 -14.37 2.99
N ARG A 60 8.28 -14.49 4.30
CA ARG A 60 9.52 -15.10 4.80
C ARG A 60 9.64 -16.58 4.38
N SER A 61 8.53 -17.30 4.40
CA SER A 61 8.52 -18.75 4.17
C SER A 61 8.51 -19.13 2.69
N CYS A 62 7.99 -18.24 1.82
CA CYS A 62 7.76 -18.51 0.41
C CYS A 62 8.45 -17.52 -0.55
N GLY A 63 9.08 -16.45 -0.05
CA GLY A 63 9.61 -15.34 -0.85
C GLY A 63 11.07 -15.48 -1.29
N SER A 64 11.62 -16.69 -1.34
CA SER A 64 13.00 -16.95 -1.76
C SER A 64 13.26 -16.76 -3.26
N ASP A 65 12.21 -16.55 -4.06
CA ASP A 65 12.32 -16.26 -5.49
C ASP A 65 12.59 -14.77 -5.70
N HIS A 66 13.85 -14.38 -5.53
CA HIS A 66 14.29 -13.03 -5.82
C HIS A 66 14.38 -12.79 -7.33
N ALA A 67 14.03 -11.56 -7.74
CA ALA A 67 14.22 -11.13 -9.12
C ALA A 67 15.70 -11.30 -9.53
N PRO A 68 16.00 -11.76 -10.76
CA PRO A 68 17.38 -11.90 -11.23
C PRO A 68 18.16 -10.58 -11.11
N ASP A 69 19.43 -10.66 -10.70
CA ASP A 69 20.28 -9.48 -10.48
C ASP A 69 20.35 -8.55 -11.70
N ALA A 70 20.37 -9.12 -12.90
CA ALA A 70 20.38 -8.36 -14.14
C ALA A 70 19.14 -7.46 -14.29
N LEU A 71 17.95 -7.94 -13.90
CA LEU A 71 16.72 -7.15 -13.93
C LEU A 71 16.80 -6.03 -12.87
N ARG A 72 17.24 -6.35 -11.66
CA ARG A 72 17.41 -5.38 -10.58
C ARG A 72 18.38 -4.26 -10.98
N GLN A 73 19.52 -4.59 -11.56
CA GLN A 73 20.50 -3.61 -12.05
C GLN A 73 19.90 -2.71 -13.13
N LYS A 74 19.17 -3.29 -14.09
CA LYS A 74 18.50 -2.53 -15.15
C LYS A 74 17.48 -1.52 -14.60
N ILE A 75 16.68 -1.92 -13.60
CA ILE A 75 15.71 -1.03 -12.94
C ILE A 75 16.45 0.11 -12.24
N LEU A 76 17.47 -0.19 -11.43
CA LEU A 76 18.24 0.83 -10.72
C LEU A 76 18.87 1.85 -11.68
N LEU A 77 19.49 1.38 -12.78
CA LEU A 77 20.06 2.25 -13.80
C LEU A 77 19.02 3.22 -14.37
N ARG A 78 17.80 2.74 -14.64
CA ARG A 78 16.70 3.56 -15.16
C ARG A 78 16.22 4.59 -14.14
N LEU A 79 16.08 4.20 -12.87
CA LEU A 79 15.67 5.11 -11.79
C LEU A 79 16.71 6.21 -11.52
N THR A 80 18.00 5.90 -11.66
CA THR A 80 19.09 6.86 -11.43
C THR A 80 19.47 7.69 -12.66
N GLN A 81 18.87 7.41 -13.81
CA GLN A 81 19.19 8.12 -15.04
C GLN A 81 18.62 9.54 -15.00
N ILE A 82 19.50 10.54 -15.13
CA ILE A 82 19.08 11.93 -15.29
C ILE A 82 18.44 12.07 -16.68
N GLN A 83 17.17 12.46 -16.73
CA GLN A 83 16.51 12.85 -17.97
C GLN A 83 16.64 14.38 -18.14
N ILE A 84 17.25 14.80 -19.24
CA ILE A 84 17.27 16.21 -19.64
C ILE A 84 16.12 16.39 -20.63
N GLU A 85 15.04 17.01 -20.17
CA GLU A 85 13.92 17.39 -21.02
C GLU A 85 14.19 18.80 -21.59
N THR A 86 14.48 18.88 -22.88
CA THR A 86 14.71 20.17 -23.56
C THR A 86 13.36 20.71 -24.04
N THR A 87 12.71 21.55 -23.23
CA THR A 87 11.51 22.27 -23.64
C THR A 87 11.89 23.36 -24.64
N THR A 88 11.72 23.11 -25.94
CA THR A 88 11.81 24.15 -26.96
C THR A 88 10.55 25.02 -26.89
N THR A 89 10.61 26.13 -26.16
CA THR A 89 9.64 27.22 -26.26
C THR A 89 9.79 27.86 -27.65
N THR A 90 8.95 27.43 -28.58
CA THR A 90 8.73 28.13 -29.84
C THR A 90 7.96 29.41 -29.54
N THR A 91 8.70 30.50 -29.33
CA THR A 91 8.13 31.85 -29.30
C THR A 91 7.66 32.18 -30.72
N THR A 92 6.37 32.03 -30.98
CA THR A 92 5.73 32.48 -32.21
C THR A 92 5.39 33.97 -32.08
N ASP A 93 5.94 34.75 -33.01
CA ASP A 93 5.71 36.17 -33.28
C ASP A 93 4.22 36.47 -33.58
#